data_AF-A0A811K3E1-F1
#
_entry.id   AF-A0A811K3E1-F1
#
_cell.length_a   1.000
_cell.length_b   1.000
_cell.length_c   1.000
_cell.angle_alpha   90.00
_cell.angle_beta   90.00
_cell.angle_gamma   90.00
#
_symmetry.space_group_name_H-M   'P 1'
#
loop_
_entity.id
_entity.type
_entity.pdbx_description
1 polymer ?
#
loop_
_entity_poly.entity_id
_entity_poly.type
_entity_poly.pdbx_seq_one_letter_code
_entity_poly.pdbx_strand_id
1 'polypeptide(L)'
;MGLCGFLFLSARAAWAKVEEEVEEFGHSLTHDHFQSGAQEMACPHSSGASNCHTKMIAIGAGLVAGGAVVGYLVGSYLTARKAKCNAKIKLGTDKVVDSTDIEDIGEKKAFCRCWKSEKFPYCDGSHNKHNKETGDNVGPLIVSGKKEGS
;
A
#
# COMPACT_ATOMS: atom_id res chain seq x y z
N MET A 1 25.95 5.72 -17.31
CA MET A 1 24.52 5.82 -17.69
C MET A 1 23.72 5.41 -16.47
N GLY A 2 23.41 6.39 -15.63
CA GLY A 2 23.18 6.20 -14.19
C GLY A 2 21.75 5.89 -13.79
N LEU A 3 21.61 5.42 -12.55
CA LEU A 3 20.40 5.03 -11.81
C LEU A 3 19.19 5.98 -11.93
N CYS A 4 19.36 7.20 -12.43
CA CYS A 4 18.29 8.16 -12.66
C CYS A 4 17.31 7.71 -13.76
N GLY A 5 17.77 6.98 -14.78
CA GLY A 5 16.91 6.50 -15.88
C GLY A 5 15.94 5.40 -15.48
N PHE A 6 16.31 4.55 -14.51
CA PHE A 6 15.47 3.45 -14.04
C PHE A 6 14.33 3.92 -13.12
N LEU A 7 14.55 4.97 -12.33
CA LEU A 7 13.52 5.52 -11.44
C LEU A 7 12.40 6.24 -12.22
N PHE A 8 12.73 6.95 -13.31
CA PHE A 8 11.74 7.59 -14.17
C PHE A 8 10.86 6.58 -14.93
N LEU A 9 11.41 5.43 -15.31
CA LEU A 9 10.66 4.39 -16.01
C LEU A 9 9.65 3.69 -15.08
N SER A 10 10.02 3.48 -13.82
CA SER A 10 9.16 2.84 -12.81
C SER A 10 7.99 3.73 -12.38
N ALA A 11 8.21 5.04 -12.22
CA ALA A 11 7.14 5.98 -11.89
C ALA A 11 6.09 6.10 -13.02
N ARG A 12 6.55 6.06 -14.29
CA ARG A 12 5.67 6.10 -15.46
C ARG A 12 4.84 4.82 -15.63
N ALA A 13 5.42 3.66 -15.31
CA ALA A 13 4.68 2.39 -15.32
C ALA A 13 3.65 2.29 -14.18
N ALA A 14 3.98 2.81 -12.99
CA ALA A 14 3.04 2.87 -11.87
C ALA A 14 1.86 3.81 -12.15
N TRP A 15 2.12 4.95 -12.81
CA TRP A 15 1.08 5.88 -13.24
C TRP A 15 0.18 5.28 -14.33
N ALA A 16 0.74 4.57 -15.30
CA ALA A 16 -0.02 3.88 -16.34
C ALA A 16 -0.97 2.80 -15.78
N LYS A 17 -0.56 2.11 -14.70
CA LYS A 17 -1.41 1.10 -14.03
C LYS A 17 -2.57 1.74 -13.28
N VAL A 18 -2.35 2.93 -12.72
CA VAL A 18 -3.39 3.74 -12.06
C VAL A 18 -4.35 4.33 -13.09
N GLU A 19 -3.87 4.78 -14.25
CA GLU A 19 -4.70 5.27 -15.36
C GLU A 19 -5.65 4.18 -15.90
N GLU A 20 -5.17 2.95 -16.06
CA GLU A 20 -5.98 1.80 -16.54
C GLU A 20 -7.16 1.49 -15.58
N GLU A 21 -6.94 1.49 -14.26
CA GLU A 21 -8.00 1.24 -13.27
C GLU A 21 -8.98 2.42 -13.12
N VAL A 22 -8.52 3.65 -13.37
CA VAL A 22 -9.37 4.86 -13.34
C VAL A 22 -10.29 4.93 -14.58
N GLU A 23 -9.83 4.47 -15.74
CA GLU A 23 -10.68 4.40 -16.95
C GLU A 23 -11.79 3.33 -16.81
N GLU A 24 -11.49 2.18 -16.22
CA GLU A 24 -12.50 1.12 -15.96
C GLU A 24 -13.58 1.60 -14.97
N PHE A 25 -13.18 2.32 -13.92
CA PHE A 25 -14.12 2.89 -12.94
C PHE A 25 -14.95 4.06 -13.51
N GLY A 26 -14.35 4.85 -14.43
CA GLY A 26 -15.03 5.93 -15.14
C GLY A 26 -16.18 5.44 -16.02
N HIS A 27 -16.02 4.27 -16.65
CA HIS A 27 -17.05 3.67 -17.51
C HIS A 27 -18.25 3.10 -16.70
N SER A 28 -18.03 2.71 -15.45
CA SER A 28 -19.12 2.23 -14.56
C SER A 28 -20.00 3.34 -14.01
N LEU A 29 -19.49 4.58 -13.90
CA LEU A 29 -20.25 5.71 -13.32
C LEU A 29 -21.14 6.44 -14.34
N THR A 30 -20.94 6.20 -15.64
CA THR A 30 -21.74 6.84 -16.70
C THR A 30 -23.02 6.09 -17.06
N HIS A 31 -23.30 4.90 -16.48
CA HIS A 31 -24.43 4.08 -16.90
C HIS A 31 -25.70 4.22 -16.05
N ASP A 32 -25.60 4.69 -14.81
CA ASP A 32 -26.76 4.86 -13.92
C ASP A 32 -27.08 6.34 -13.70
N HIS A 33 -27.47 7.05 -14.77
CA HIS A 33 -28.46 8.13 -14.73
C HIS A 33 -28.89 8.55 -16.15
N PHE A 34 -29.11 7.59 -17.04
CA PHE A 34 -29.82 7.81 -18.31
C PHE A 34 -31.29 7.42 -18.15
N GLN A 35 -32.09 8.33 -17.59
CA GLN A 35 -33.52 8.36 -17.88
C GLN A 35 -34.08 9.77 -17.67
N SER A 36 -34.31 10.45 -18.78
CA SER A 36 -35.57 11.11 -19.15
C SER A 36 -35.35 12.45 -19.88
N GLY A 37 -36.04 12.59 -21.01
CA GLY A 37 -36.45 13.89 -21.53
C GLY A 37 -35.52 14.52 -22.54
N ALA A 38 -35.77 14.23 -23.82
CA ALA A 38 -35.54 15.22 -24.86
C ALA A 38 -36.35 16.49 -24.50
N GLN A 39 -35.66 17.59 -24.19
CA GLN A 39 -36.26 18.90 -24.31
C GLN A 39 -35.23 19.88 -24.85
N GLU A 40 -35.57 20.36 -26.05
CA GLU A 40 -35.09 21.50 -26.80
C GLU A 40 -33.78 22.19 -26.41
N MET A 41 -32.89 22.10 -27.39
CA MET A 41 -31.80 23.00 -27.70
C MET A 41 -32.40 24.37 -28.08
N ALA A 42 -32.61 25.24 -27.09
CA ALA A 42 -32.83 26.66 -27.32
C ALA A 42 -31.76 27.44 -26.54
N CYS A 43 -30.80 28.04 -27.26
CA CYS A 43 -29.88 29.01 -26.68
C CYS A 43 -30.55 30.38 -26.63
N PRO A 44 -30.81 30.99 -25.47
CA PRO A 44 -31.06 32.42 -25.42
C PRO A 44 -29.70 33.12 -25.51
N HIS A 45 -29.39 33.69 -26.67
CA HIS A 45 -28.48 34.81 -26.75
C HIS A 45 -29.10 35.97 -25.94
N SER A 46 -28.66 36.14 -24.69
CA SER A 46 -28.93 37.34 -23.89
C SER A 46 -27.88 37.46 -22.77
N SER A 47 -26.88 38.31 -23.03
CA SER A 47 -26.28 39.23 -22.06
C SER A 47 -25.86 38.66 -20.68
N GLY A 48 -24.71 37.96 -20.63
CA GLY A 48 -24.08 37.56 -19.36
C GLY A 48 -22.85 36.63 -19.50
N ALA A 49 -22.04 36.81 -20.53
CA ALA A 49 -21.01 35.85 -20.97
C ALA A 49 -19.69 35.84 -20.17
N SER A 50 -19.69 36.19 -18.87
CA SER A 50 -18.46 36.16 -18.03
C SER A 50 -18.46 35.08 -16.94
N ASN A 51 -19.59 34.40 -16.70
CA ASN A 51 -19.74 33.51 -15.54
C ASN A 51 -19.75 32.01 -15.87
N CYS A 52 -19.83 31.59 -17.14
CA CYS A 52 -19.87 30.16 -17.50
C CYS A 52 -18.49 29.50 -17.46
N HIS A 53 -17.44 30.17 -17.95
CA HIS A 53 -16.06 29.66 -17.91
C HIS A 53 -15.53 29.56 -16.47
N THR A 54 -15.78 30.57 -15.64
CA THR A 54 -15.35 30.59 -14.24
C THR A 54 -16.00 29.46 -13.42
N LYS A 55 -17.28 29.14 -13.68
CA LYS A 55 -17.97 28.01 -13.02
C LYS A 55 -17.38 26.67 -13.43
N MET A 56 -17.09 26.46 -14.71
CA MET A 56 -16.48 25.21 -15.19
C MET A 56 -15.06 25.02 -14.66
N ILE A 57 -14.25 26.08 -14.60
CA ILE A 57 -12.91 26.04 -14.00
C ILE A 57 -12.98 25.74 -12.51
N ALA A 58 -13.90 26.34 -11.77
CA ALA A 58 -14.07 26.09 -10.34
C ALA A 58 -14.49 24.64 -10.04
N ILE A 59 -15.43 24.08 -10.83
CA ILE A 59 -15.85 22.68 -10.69
C ILE A 59 -14.68 21.74 -11.02
N GLY A 60 -13.96 22.00 -12.12
CA GLY A 60 -12.79 21.21 -12.51
C GLY A 60 -11.68 21.23 -11.46
N ALA A 61 -11.33 22.41 -10.95
CA ALA A 61 -10.35 22.57 -9.88
C ALA A 61 -10.80 21.88 -8.57
N GLY A 62 -12.09 21.96 -8.25
CA GLY A 62 -12.69 21.29 -7.09
C GLY A 62 -12.62 19.77 -7.19
N LEU A 63 -12.89 19.19 -8.37
CA LEU A 63 -12.79 17.75 -8.61
C LEU A 63 -11.33 17.26 -8.52
N VAL A 64 -10.38 18.00 -9.10
CA VAL A 64 -8.95 17.64 -9.03
C VAL A 64 -8.44 17.74 -7.59
N ALA A 65 -8.74 18.83 -6.88
CA ALA A 65 -8.33 19.00 -5.48
C ALA A 65 -8.99 17.95 -4.58
N GLY A 66 -10.28 17.70 -4.76
CA GLY A 66 -11.02 16.67 -4.03
C GLY A 66 -10.45 15.27 -4.29
N GLY A 67 -10.22 14.91 -5.55
CA GLY A 67 -9.62 13.64 -5.95
C GLY A 67 -8.21 13.45 -5.39
N ALA A 68 -7.36 14.49 -5.41
CA ALA A 68 -6.03 14.43 -4.84
C ALA A 68 -6.05 14.23 -3.31
N VAL A 69 -6.94 14.92 -2.59
CA VAL A 69 -7.09 14.74 -1.13
C VAL A 69 -7.59 13.33 -0.81
N VAL A 70 -8.63 12.86 -1.49
CA VAL A 70 -9.16 11.50 -1.29
C VAL A 70 -8.09 10.45 -1.62
N GLY A 71 -7.41 10.58 -2.75
CA GLY A 71 -6.32 9.69 -3.15
C GLY A 71 -5.18 9.67 -2.14
N TYR A 72 -4.80 10.82 -1.58
CA TYR A 72 -3.78 10.91 -0.53
C TYR A 72 -4.21 10.22 0.77
N LEU A 73 -5.46 10.43 1.21
CA LEU A 73 -5.99 9.82 2.42
C LEU A 73 -6.14 8.29 2.28
N VAL A 74 -6.66 7.81 1.15
CA VAL A 74 -6.77 6.38 0.86
C VAL A 74 -5.39 5.75 0.72
N GLY A 75 -4.50 6.39 -0.06
CA GLY A 75 -3.14 5.92 -0.28
C GLY A 75 -2.34 5.81 1.02
N SER A 76 -2.41 6.83 1.89
CA SER A 76 -1.74 6.85 3.19
C SER A 76 -2.29 5.78 4.15
N TYR A 77 -3.61 5.58 4.19
CA TYR A 77 -4.22 4.50 4.98
C TYR A 77 -3.78 3.10 4.51
N LEU A 78 -3.75 2.86 3.20
CA LEU A 78 -3.31 1.58 2.63
C LEU A 78 -1.81 1.32 2.83
N THR A 79 -0.96 2.34 2.67
CA THR A 79 0.49 2.19 2.93
C THR A 79 0.78 1.94 4.40
N ALA A 80 0.08 2.62 5.32
CA ALA A 80 0.23 2.37 6.76
C ALA A 80 -0.11 0.93 7.15
N ARG A 81 -1.15 0.34 6.55
CA ARG A 81 -1.49 -1.08 6.74
C ARG A 81 -0.42 -2.02 6.21
N LYS A 82 0.20 -1.69 5.07
CA LYS A 82 1.24 -2.51 4.43
C LYS A 82 2.58 -2.49 5.18
N ALA A 83 2.84 -1.44 5.96
CA ALA A 83 4.06 -1.31 6.76
C ALA A 83 4.10 -2.22 8.01
N LYS A 84 2.98 -2.84 8.41
CA LYS A 84 2.92 -3.68 9.62
C LYS A 84 3.66 -5.01 9.42
N CYS A 85 4.77 -5.23 10.13
CA CYS A 85 5.55 -6.47 10.03
C CYS A 85 4.81 -7.70 10.61
N ASN A 86 4.17 -7.51 11.78
CA ASN A 86 3.47 -8.56 12.51
C ASN A 86 1.94 -8.51 12.26
N ALA A 87 1.41 -9.55 11.62
CA ALA A 87 0.00 -9.64 11.28
C ALA A 87 -0.80 -10.66 12.11
N LYS A 88 -0.14 -11.50 12.93
CA LYS A 88 -0.82 -12.64 13.60
C LYS A 88 -0.35 -12.95 15.03
N ILE A 89 0.84 -12.52 15.44
CA ILE A 89 1.44 -12.93 16.72
C ILE A 89 1.04 -11.93 17.81
N LYS A 90 0.43 -12.40 18.91
CA LYS A 90 0.18 -11.63 20.14
C LYS A 90 -0.36 -10.19 19.88
N LEU A 91 -1.34 -10.04 18.98
CA LEU A 91 -1.82 -8.73 18.53
C LEU A 91 -2.51 -7.88 19.60
N GLY A 92 -2.93 -8.49 20.71
CA GLY A 92 -3.53 -7.80 21.85
C GLY A 92 -2.52 -7.12 22.79
N THR A 93 -1.22 -7.31 22.56
CA THR A 93 -0.17 -6.65 23.36
C THR A 93 0.43 -5.47 22.58
N ASP A 94 0.63 -4.34 23.27
CA ASP A 94 1.23 -3.14 22.66
C ASP A 94 2.66 -3.39 22.15
N LYS A 95 3.39 -4.26 22.84
CA LYS A 95 4.77 -4.63 22.49
C LYS A 95 4.99 -6.11 22.80
N VAL A 96 5.34 -6.86 21.77
CA VAL A 96 5.73 -8.27 21.90
C VAL A 96 7.21 -8.36 22.21
N VAL A 97 7.55 -8.89 23.38
CA VAL A 97 8.91 -9.18 23.83
C VAL A 97 8.96 -10.64 24.27
N ASP A 98 9.98 -11.36 23.83
CA ASP A 98 10.24 -12.74 24.23
C ASP A 98 11.64 -12.80 24.83
N SER A 99 11.76 -13.37 26.03
CA SER A 99 13.02 -13.56 26.74
C SER A 99 13.32 -15.06 26.82
N THR A 100 14.59 -15.42 26.69
CA THR A 100 15.05 -16.80 26.82
C THR A 100 16.39 -16.75 27.52
N ASP A 101 16.53 -17.54 28.57
CA ASP A 101 17.77 -17.60 29.34
C ASP A 101 18.86 -18.30 28.55
N ILE A 102 20.10 -17.88 28.74
CA ILE A 102 21.24 -18.40 27.96
C ILE A 102 21.48 -19.90 28.21
N GLU A 103 21.14 -20.38 29.40
CA GLU A 103 21.25 -21.78 29.80
C GLU A 103 20.31 -22.68 28.98
N ASP A 104 19.15 -22.16 28.56
CA ASP A 104 18.15 -22.89 27.78
C ASP A 104 18.46 -22.94 26.27
N ILE A 105 19.49 -22.25 25.79
CA ILE A 105 19.81 -22.14 24.36
C ILE A 105 20.51 -23.40 23.83
N GLY A 106 21.02 -24.27 24.72
CA GLY A 106 21.72 -25.49 24.32
C GLY A 106 22.89 -25.18 23.38
N GLU A 107 23.15 -26.05 22.39
CA GLU A 107 24.24 -25.81 21.43
C GLU A 107 23.92 -24.72 20.41
N LYS A 108 22.68 -24.66 19.93
CA LYS A 108 22.26 -23.75 18.85
C LYS A 108 20.75 -23.60 18.82
N LYS A 109 20.26 -22.37 18.83
CA LYS A 109 18.85 -22.03 18.54
C LYS A 109 18.72 -20.96 17.48
N ALA A 110 17.60 -21.02 16.77
CA ALA A 110 17.23 -20.06 15.74
C ALA A 110 15.97 -19.30 16.18
N PHE A 111 16.06 -17.98 16.27
CA PHE A 111 14.97 -17.09 16.64
C PHE A 111 14.38 -16.40 15.40
N CYS A 112 13.06 -16.31 15.37
CA CYS A 112 12.32 -15.71 14.27
C CYS A 112 12.47 -14.19 14.27
N ARG A 113 12.74 -13.61 13.10
CA ARG A 113 12.72 -12.14 12.87
C ARG A 113 11.70 -11.70 11.82
N CYS A 114 11.04 -12.65 11.15
CA CYS A 114 10.09 -12.36 10.06
C CYS A 114 8.63 -12.24 10.53
N TRP A 115 8.32 -12.56 11.79
CA TRP A 115 6.96 -12.59 12.33
C TRP A 115 5.99 -13.56 11.61
N LYS A 116 6.50 -14.49 10.80
CA LYS A 116 5.67 -15.47 10.07
C LYS A 116 5.68 -16.87 10.68
N SER A 117 6.59 -17.16 11.60
CA SER A 117 6.68 -18.49 12.21
C SER A 117 5.42 -18.84 13.01
N GLU A 118 5.03 -20.11 12.96
CA GLU A 118 3.99 -20.71 13.80
C GLU A 118 4.54 -21.10 15.18
N LYS A 119 5.86 -21.31 15.29
CA LYS A 119 6.58 -21.63 16.53
C LYS A 119 7.27 -20.42 17.14
N PHE A 120 6.76 -19.21 16.89
CA PHE A 120 7.31 -17.97 17.43
C PHE A 120 7.44 -18.07 18.97
N PRO A 121 8.60 -17.74 19.57
CA PRO A 121 9.69 -16.91 19.05
C PRO A 121 10.76 -17.64 18.22
N TYR A 122 10.65 -18.95 18.03
CA TYR A 122 11.65 -19.74 17.29
C TYR A 122 11.40 -19.70 15.79
N CYS A 123 12.45 -19.93 15.00
CA CYS A 123 12.36 -20.01 13.55
C CYS A 123 12.00 -21.44 13.11
N ASP A 124 10.97 -21.56 12.28
CA ASP A 124 10.51 -22.81 11.65
C ASP A 124 10.76 -22.85 10.13
N GLY A 125 11.43 -21.84 9.57
CA GLY A 125 11.67 -21.73 8.13
C GLY A 125 10.61 -20.95 7.34
N SER A 126 9.55 -20.45 7.98
CA SER A 126 8.48 -19.67 7.31
C SER A 126 8.99 -18.42 6.58
N HIS A 127 10.17 -17.90 6.95
CA HIS A 127 10.79 -16.78 6.24
C HIS A 127 11.09 -17.09 4.77
N ASN A 128 11.34 -18.34 4.40
CA ASN A 128 11.59 -18.72 3.00
C ASN A 128 10.37 -18.47 2.11
N LYS A 129 9.18 -18.87 2.58
CA LYS A 129 7.92 -18.61 1.88
C LYS A 129 7.66 -17.11 1.76
N HIS A 130 7.83 -16.38 2.86
CA HIS A 130 7.68 -14.91 2.88
C HIS A 130 8.61 -14.22 1.89
N ASN A 131 9.91 -14.56 1.90
CA ASN A 131 10.90 -14.00 0.97
C ASN A 131 10.54 -14.30 -0.49
N LYS A 132 10.10 -15.52 -0.80
CA LYS A 132 9.69 -15.90 -2.16
C LYS A 132 8.46 -15.12 -2.64
N GLU A 133 7.47 -14.90 -1.78
CA GLU A 133 6.22 -14.22 -2.14
C GLU A 133 6.36 -12.70 -2.22
N THR A 134 7.23 -12.11 -1.40
CA THR A 134 7.35 -10.65 -1.27
C THR A 134 8.60 -10.08 -1.95
N GLY A 135 9.57 -10.92 -2.31
CA GLY A 135 10.89 -10.49 -2.76
C GLY A 135 11.81 -9.99 -1.63
N ASP A 136 11.44 -10.27 -0.37
CA ASP A 136 12.20 -9.90 0.82
C ASP A 136 13.41 -10.84 1.04
N ASN A 137 14.31 -10.46 1.96
CA ASN A 137 15.56 -11.16 2.25
C ASN A 137 15.80 -11.38 3.75
N VAL A 138 14.74 -11.46 4.56
CA VAL A 138 14.86 -11.68 6.01
C VAL A 138 15.28 -13.12 6.36
N GLY A 139 15.93 -13.26 7.51
CA GLY A 139 16.37 -14.56 8.04
C GLY A 139 16.40 -14.58 9.57
N PRO A 140 16.56 -15.77 10.19
CA PRO A 140 16.55 -15.91 11.64
C PRO A 140 17.79 -15.27 12.30
N LEU A 141 17.69 -15.05 13.60
CA LEU A 141 18.86 -14.83 14.46
C LEU A 141 19.31 -16.18 15.00
N ILE A 142 20.55 -16.57 14.76
CA ILE A 142 21.11 -17.81 15.28
C ILE A 142 21.94 -17.49 16.51
N VAL A 143 21.61 -18.10 17.64
CA VAL A 143 22.39 -18.00 18.88
C VAL A 143 22.96 -19.38 19.19
N SER A 144 24.28 -19.45 19.35
CA SER A 144 24.99 -20.68 19.69
C SER A 144 25.46 -20.60 21.14
N GLY A 145 25.26 -21.66 21.91
CA GLY A 145 25.83 -21.78 23.24
C GLY A 145 27.35 -21.88 23.18
N LYS A 146 28.03 -21.34 24.19
CA LYS A 146 29.48 -21.47 24.30
C LYS A 146 29.78 -22.91 24.68
N LYS A 147 30.51 -23.65 23.83
CA LYS A 147 31.11 -24.94 24.23
C LYS A 147 32.20 -24.62 25.24
N GLU A 148 32.03 -25.02 26.50
CA GLU A 148 33.15 -25.03 27.45
C GLU A 148 34.13 -26.14 27.01
N GLY A 149 35.29 -25.74 26.51
CA GLY A 149 36.38 -26.65 26.13
C GLY A 149 36.56 -26.80 24.62
N SER A 150 37.40 -25.94 24.04
CA SER A 150 38.26 -26.28 22.90
C SER A 150 39.60 -25.59 23.07
#